data_AF-A0A0K8RLN2-F1
#
_entry.id   AF-A0A0K8RLN2-F1
#
_cell.length_a   1.000
_cell.length_b   1.000
_cell.length_c   1.000
_cell.angle_alpha   90.00
_cell.angle_beta   90.00
_cell.angle_gamma   90.00
#
_symmetry.space_group_name_H-M   'P 1'
#
loop_
_entity.id
_entity.type
_entity.pdbx_description
1 polymer ?
#
loop_
_entity_poly.entity_id
_entity_poly.type
_entity_poly.pdbx_seq_one_letter_code
_entity_poly.pdbx_strand_id
1 'polypeptide(L)'
;MGVFYDDGLSFLGVHALSRELAFLIGATRDRRPRGSGCAIGDNYLTATLDDTTSFRLSPCAEAAVETFFLNKSHDNCWSDKPTPIIYNNWTLPSKYLEASLINGRVDLCTAHQFYLEVKSCRNYSTYQRFRTCRVSCCEQDTNDSVGHVMEPDGRDCSFLRGKKMCIHGECVWFSYS
;
A
#
# COMPACT_ATOMS: atom_id res chain seq x y z
N MET A 1 7.14 18.18 -10.50
CA MET A 1 7.13 18.21 -9.02
C MET A 1 5.82 17.58 -8.58
N GLY A 2 5.87 16.63 -7.65
CA GLY A 2 4.69 16.06 -7.01
C GLY A 2 4.67 16.44 -5.53
N VAL A 3 3.48 16.58 -4.96
CA VAL A 3 3.27 16.81 -3.53
C VAL A 3 2.28 15.77 -3.06
N PHE A 4 2.61 15.06 -1.98
CA PHE A 4 1.74 14.05 -1.38
C PHE A 4 1.77 14.19 0.15
N TYR A 5 0.71 13.69 0.78
CA TYR A 5 0.60 13.60 2.23
C TYR A 5 1.12 12.24 2.69
N ASP A 6 1.92 12.24 3.75
CA ASP A 6 2.41 11.03 4.40
C ASP A 6 2.27 11.19 5.91
N ASP A 7 1.65 10.20 6.55
CA ASP A 7 1.52 10.12 8.00
C ASP A 7 2.61 9.25 8.64
N GLY A 8 3.45 8.60 7.82
CA GLY A 8 4.54 7.73 8.27
C GLY A 8 4.10 6.43 8.94
N LEU A 9 2.81 6.11 8.95
CA LEU A 9 2.23 4.99 9.71
C LEU A 9 1.32 4.09 8.86
N SER A 10 0.47 4.67 8.00
CA SER A 10 -0.49 3.92 7.17
C SER A 10 0.12 3.40 5.86
N PHE A 11 1.33 3.84 5.54
CA PHE A 11 1.96 3.65 4.22
C PHE A 11 1.16 4.19 3.03
N LEU A 12 0.04 4.90 3.25
CA LEU A 12 -0.70 5.60 2.19
C LEU A 12 0.19 6.62 1.46
N GLY A 13 1.14 7.23 2.17
CA GLY A 13 2.15 8.12 1.59
C GLY A 13 2.98 7.46 0.49
N VAL A 14 3.33 6.17 0.64
CA VAL A 14 4.07 5.42 -0.40
C VAL A 14 3.21 5.25 -1.65
N HIS A 15 1.92 4.97 -1.47
CA HIS A 15 1.00 4.81 -2.60
C HIS A 15 0.71 6.15 -3.29
N ALA A 16 0.55 7.23 -2.52
CA ALA A 16 0.41 8.58 -3.04
C ALA A 16 1.66 8.98 -3.84
N LEU A 17 2.86 8.79 -3.29
CA LEU A 17 4.13 9.01 -3.99
C LEU A 17 4.20 8.20 -5.28
N SER A 18 3.87 6.92 -5.24
CA SER A 18 3.92 6.03 -6.42
C SER A 18 3.00 6.55 -7.54
N ARG A 19 1.81 7.04 -7.18
CA ARG A 19 0.87 7.64 -8.13
C ARG A 19 1.41 8.95 -8.71
N GLU A 20 1.92 9.85 -7.88
CA GLU A 20 2.50 11.11 -8.35
C GLU A 20 3.72 10.86 -9.26
N LEU A 21 4.53 9.85 -8.94
CA LEU A 21 5.63 9.41 -9.79
C LEU A 21 5.13 8.84 -11.12
N ALA A 22 4.07 8.02 -11.10
CA ALA A 22 3.44 7.51 -12.33
C ALA A 22 3.00 8.65 -13.26
N PHE A 23 2.33 9.68 -12.73
CA PHE A 23 1.96 10.85 -13.52
C PHE A 23 3.18 11.63 -14.04
N LEU A 24 4.24 11.74 -13.24
CA LEU A 24 5.48 12.39 -13.66
C LEU A 24 6.14 11.68 -14.86
N ILE A 25 6.04 10.36 -14.93
CA ILE A 25 6.58 9.53 -16.04
C ILE A 25 5.55 9.27 -17.15
N GLY A 26 4.51 10.10 -17.24
CA GLY A 26 3.59 10.13 -18.38
C GLY A 26 2.36 9.23 -18.27
N ALA A 27 2.11 8.58 -17.13
CA ALA A 27 0.86 7.87 -16.92
C ALA A 27 -0.33 8.84 -17.05
N THR A 28 -1.46 8.34 -17.53
CA THR A 28 -2.72 9.11 -17.58
C THR A 28 -3.67 8.68 -16.48
N ARG A 29 -4.57 9.60 -16.12
CA ARG A 29 -5.56 9.35 -15.09
C ARG A 29 -6.66 8.43 -15.61
N ASP A 30 -6.96 7.38 -14.86
CA ASP A 30 -8.02 6.43 -15.21
C ASP A 30 -9.39 7.09 -15.01
N ARG A 31 -10.02 7.46 -16.12
CA ARG A 31 -11.33 8.13 -16.16
C ARG A 31 -12.20 7.71 -17.33
N ARG A 32 -11.85 6.60 -18.00
CA ARG A 32 -12.56 6.15 -19.19
C ARG A 32 -13.91 5.50 -18.81
N PRO A 33 -14.84 5.37 -19.78
CA PRO A 33 -16.11 4.68 -19.54
C PRO A 33 -15.90 3.26 -19.01
N ARG A 34 -16.87 2.76 -18.23
CA ARG A 34 -16.85 1.38 -17.74
C ARG A 34 -16.68 0.38 -18.89
N GLY A 35 -15.88 -0.65 -18.67
CA GLY A 35 -15.58 -1.67 -19.67
C GLY A 35 -14.39 -1.35 -20.58
N SER A 36 -13.74 -0.20 -20.43
CA SER A 36 -12.50 0.12 -21.18
C SER A 36 -11.23 -0.47 -20.55
N GLY A 37 -11.32 -1.06 -19.35
CA GLY A 37 -10.17 -1.52 -18.57
C GLY A 37 -9.35 -0.40 -17.90
N CYS A 38 -9.85 0.83 -17.89
CA CYS A 38 -9.24 1.98 -17.22
C CYS A 38 -10.28 3.00 -16.76
N ALA A 39 -11.39 2.46 -16.24
CA ALA A 39 -12.42 3.25 -15.59
C ALA A 39 -12.02 3.57 -14.15
N ILE A 40 -12.58 4.65 -13.59
CA ILE A 40 -12.35 5.04 -12.19
C ILE A 40 -12.64 3.87 -11.24
N GLY A 41 -13.72 3.12 -11.51
CA GLY A 41 -14.17 2.01 -10.66
C GLY A 41 -13.38 0.71 -10.82
N ASP A 42 -12.36 0.66 -11.70
CA ASP A 42 -11.46 -0.49 -11.80
C ASP A 42 -10.35 -0.43 -10.73
N ASN A 43 -10.28 0.69 -9.98
CA ASN A 43 -9.43 0.90 -8.80
C ASN A 43 -7.94 0.70 -9.05
N TYR A 44 -7.41 1.05 -10.22
CA TYR A 44 -5.97 1.07 -10.48
C TYR A 44 -5.27 2.27 -9.82
N LEU A 45 -3.94 2.24 -9.77
CA LEU A 45 -3.10 3.25 -9.10
C LEU A 45 -3.42 4.70 -9.54
N THR A 46 -3.76 4.91 -10.81
CA THR A 46 -4.01 6.25 -11.37
C THR A 46 -5.50 6.65 -11.38
N ALA A 47 -6.38 5.90 -10.72
CA ALA A 47 -7.80 6.24 -10.57
C ALA A 47 -8.04 7.16 -9.34
N THR A 48 -8.60 6.57 -8.29
CA THR A 48 -8.77 7.12 -6.93
C THR A 48 -7.74 6.48 -6.01
N LEU A 49 -7.31 7.17 -4.96
CA LEU A 49 -6.41 6.61 -3.95
C LEU A 49 -7.20 6.44 -2.66
N ASP A 50 -7.55 5.20 -2.38
CA ASP A 50 -8.26 4.72 -1.20
C ASP A 50 -7.88 3.26 -0.91
N ASP A 51 -8.45 2.67 0.14
CA ASP A 51 -8.15 1.31 0.59
C ASP A 51 -8.51 0.20 -0.42
N THR A 52 -9.26 0.52 -1.48
CA THR A 52 -9.65 -0.42 -2.53
C THR A 52 -8.72 -0.37 -3.74
N THR A 53 -7.71 0.51 -3.70
CA THR A 53 -6.78 0.74 -4.81
C THR A 53 -5.85 -0.46 -5.00
N SER A 54 -5.85 -1.00 -6.22
CA SER A 54 -4.84 -1.90 -6.73
C SER A 54 -3.60 -1.11 -7.13
N PHE A 55 -2.46 -1.41 -6.52
CA PHE A 55 -1.20 -0.69 -6.74
C PHE A 55 -0.47 -1.13 -8.01
N ARG A 56 -1.20 -1.17 -9.12
CA ARG A 56 -0.69 -1.42 -10.46
C ARG A 56 -1.29 -0.41 -11.44
N LEU A 57 -0.58 -0.13 -12.52
CA LEU A 57 -1.10 0.70 -13.60
C LEU A 57 -2.24 -0.06 -14.31
N SER A 58 -3.24 0.69 -14.78
CA SER A 58 -4.17 0.16 -15.78
C SER A 58 -3.44 -0.02 -17.12
N PRO A 59 -3.97 -0.85 -18.04
CA PRO A 59 -3.43 -0.94 -19.40
C PRO A 59 -3.34 0.42 -20.12
N CYS A 60 -4.26 1.34 -19.85
CA CYS A 60 -4.25 2.68 -20.44
C CYS A 60 -3.12 3.54 -19.87
N ALA A 61 -2.90 3.48 -18.56
CA ALA A 61 -1.80 4.18 -17.90
C ALA A 61 -0.44 3.60 -18.31
N GLU A 62 -0.32 2.28 -18.41
CA GLU A 62 0.88 1.57 -18.86
C GLU A 62 1.26 1.96 -20.30
N ALA A 63 0.31 1.93 -21.24
CA ALA A 63 0.54 2.36 -22.63
C ALA A 63 0.97 3.84 -22.73
N ALA A 64 0.44 4.71 -21.85
CA ALA A 64 0.82 6.11 -21.81
C ALA A 64 2.25 6.31 -21.30
N VAL A 65 2.64 5.57 -20.26
CA VAL A 65 4.02 5.52 -19.77
C VAL A 65 4.97 5.03 -20.86
N GLU A 66 4.63 3.93 -21.54
CA GLU A 66 5.43 3.40 -22.65
C GLU A 66 5.62 4.47 -23.75
N THR A 67 4.54 5.12 -24.16
CA THR A 67 4.58 6.21 -25.16
C THR A 67 5.46 7.37 -24.70
N PHE A 68 5.39 7.75 -23.42
CA PHE A 68 6.23 8.79 -22.84
C PHE A 68 7.71 8.42 -22.94
N PHE A 69 8.08 7.19 -22.56
CA PHE A 69 9.45 6.71 -22.64
C PHE A 69 9.96 6.67 -24.08
N LEU A 70 9.17 6.19 -25.04
CA LEU A 70 9.55 6.15 -26.45
C LEU A 70 9.81 7.55 -27.01
N ASN A 71 8.93 8.51 -26.69
CA ASN A 71 9.06 9.90 -27.13
C ASN A 71 10.24 10.65 -26.50
N LYS A 72 10.69 10.20 -25.32
CA LYS A 72 11.81 10.80 -24.59
C LYS A 72 13.08 9.96 -24.63
N SER A 73 13.11 8.92 -25.47
CA SER A 73 14.24 7.99 -25.58
C SER A 73 15.59 8.68 -25.79
N HIS A 74 15.63 9.78 -26.55
CA HIS A 74 16.86 10.53 -26.87
C HIS A 74 17.18 11.71 -25.94
N ASP A 75 16.25 12.10 -25.05
CA ASP A 75 16.38 13.24 -24.15
C ASP A 75 15.82 12.86 -22.78
N ASN A 76 16.60 12.07 -22.05
CA ASN A 76 16.21 11.56 -20.75
C ASN A 76 17.36 11.59 -19.73
N CYS A 77 16.97 11.55 -18.45
CA CYS A 77 17.87 11.52 -17.30
C CYS A 77 17.73 10.24 -16.45
N TRP A 78 17.05 9.21 -16.96
CA TRP A 78 16.77 7.96 -16.23
C TRP A 78 17.60 6.76 -16.73
N SER A 79 18.37 6.92 -17.81
CA SER A 79 19.26 5.86 -18.32
C SER A 79 20.53 5.67 -17.47
N ASP A 80 20.89 6.64 -16.63
CA ASP A 80 22.07 6.55 -15.79
C ASP A 80 21.84 5.61 -14.60
N LYS A 81 22.87 4.82 -14.25
CA LYS A 81 22.84 3.97 -13.06
C LYS A 81 23.12 4.82 -11.82
N PRO A 82 22.16 5.01 -10.90
CA PRO A 82 22.41 5.76 -9.68
C PRO A 82 23.36 5.00 -8.75
N THR A 83 24.13 5.75 -7.96
CA THR A 83 24.85 5.16 -6.81
C THR A 83 23.83 4.98 -5.68
N PRO A 84 23.63 3.76 -5.15
CA PRO A 84 22.68 3.54 -4.07
C PRO A 84 23.06 4.33 -2.83
N ILE A 85 22.11 5.08 -2.27
CA ILE A 85 22.30 5.77 -0.99
C ILE A 85 22.13 4.77 0.17
N ILE A 86 21.29 3.75 -0.03
CA ILE A 86 21.05 2.66 0.93
C ILE A 86 21.33 1.34 0.21
N TYR A 87 22.25 0.54 0.75
CA TYR A 87 22.61 -0.76 0.19
C TYR A 87 21.71 -1.87 0.75
N ASN A 88 21.19 -2.74 -0.13
CA ASN A 88 20.57 -4.02 0.20
C ASN A 88 19.45 -3.99 1.26
N ASN A 89 18.67 -2.92 1.29
CA ASN A 89 17.55 -2.82 2.23
C ASN A 89 16.26 -3.38 1.61
N TRP A 90 16.16 -4.71 1.54
CA TRP A 90 14.98 -5.45 1.07
C TRP A 90 13.96 -5.70 2.19
N THR A 91 13.97 -4.83 3.21
CA THR A 91 13.14 -4.99 4.40
C THR A 91 11.68 -4.65 4.07
N LEU A 92 10.78 -5.58 4.33
CA LEU A 92 9.35 -5.37 4.10
C LEU A 92 8.75 -4.37 5.12
N PRO A 93 7.68 -3.64 4.74
CA PRO A 93 7.05 -2.61 5.58
C PRO A 93 6.74 -3.06 7.02
N SER A 94 6.30 -4.30 7.22
CA SER A 94 5.96 -4.85 8.54
C SER A 94 7.09 -4.74 9.57
N LYS A 95 8.35 -4.78 9.13
CA LYS A 95 9.52 -4.73 10.00
C LYS A 95 9.81 -3.33 10.55
N TYR A 96 9.46 -2.29 9.80
CA TYR A 96 9.58 -0.91 10.31
C TYR A 96 8.54 -0.61 11.39
N LEU A 97 7.35 -1.23 11.30
CA LEU A 97 6.28 -1.06 12.29
C LEU A 97 6.29 -2.08 13.42
N GLU A 98 7.13 -3.13 13.35
CA GLU A 98 7.08 -4.29 14.25
C GLU A 98 7.14 -3.87 15.73
N ALA A 99 8.11 -3.03 16.11
CA ALA A 99 8.25 -2.57 17.49
C ALA A 99 7.10 -1.65 17.94
N SER A 100 6.60 -0.79 17.05
CA SER A 100 5.51 0.16 17.36
C SER A 100 4.16 -0.55 17.53
N LEU A 101 3.89 -1.55 16.69
CA LEU A 101 2.69 -2.39 16.78
C LEU A 101 2.74 -3.30 18.01
N ILE A 102 3.87 -3.97 18.27
CA ILE A 102 4.01 -4.90 19.40
C ILE A 102 3.88 -4.20 20.75
N ASN A 103 4.44 -2.99 20.87
CA ASN A 103 4.36 -2.21 22.11
C ASN A 103 3.03 -1.45 22.27
N GLY A 104 2.06 -1.66 21.37
CA GLY A 104 0.76 -0.98 21.39
C GLY A 104 0.85 0.54 21.20
N ARG A 105 1.96 1.04 20.64
CA ARG A 105 2.15 2.48 20.38
C ARG A 105 1.42 2.95 19.13
N VAL A 106 1.11 2.03 18.22
CA VAL A 106 0.39 2.30 16.97
C VAL A 106 -0.81 1.36 16.90
N ASP A 107 -1.99 1.95 16.75
CA ASP A 107 -3.21 1.26 16.34
C ASP A 107 -3.40 1.46 14.83
N LEU A 108 -3.49 0.37 14.05
CA LEU A 108 -3.57 0.48 12.60
C LEU A 108 -4.87 1.15 12.12
N CYS A 109 -5.99 0.94 12.81
CA CYS A 109 -7.25 1.58 12.44
C CYS A 109 -7.17 3.08 12.67
N THR A 110 -6.65 3.53 13.81
CA THR A 110 -6.45 4.96 14.08
C THR A 110 -5.44 5.58 13.10
N ALA A 111 -4.38 4.85 12.74
CA ALA A 111 -3.38 5.35 11.79
C ALA A 111 -3.93 5.50 10.36
N HIS A 112 -4.60 4.48 9.84
CA HIS A 112 -5.15 4.49 8.48
C HIS A 112 -6.41 5.35 8.34
N GLN A 113 -7.24 5.39 9.38
CA GLN A 113 -8.51 6.10 9.39
C GLN A 113 -8.45 7.27 10.37
N PHE A 114 -7.39 8.07 10.30
CA PHE A 114 -7.11 9.19 11.21
C PHE A 114 -8.20 10.27 11.27
N TYR A 115 -9.08 10.30 10.26
CA TYR A 115 -10.23 11.20 10.17
C TYR A 115 -11.49 10.65 10.85
N LEU A 116 -11.43 9.43 11.39
CA LEU A 116 -12.49 8.78 12.15
C LEU A 116 -12.02 8.47 13.58
N GLU A 117 -12.95 8.50 14.54
CA GLU A 117 -12.69 8.10 15.93
C GLU A 117 -12.82 6.57 16.09
N VAL A 118 -11.91 5.85 15.43
CA VAL A 118 -11.88 4.39 15.38
C VAL A 118 -10.58 3.82 15.94
N LYS A 119 -10.68 2.59 16.42
CA LYS A 119 -9.58 1.78 16.95
C LYS A 119 -9.69 0.34 16.46
N SER A 120 -8.65 -0.45 16.63
CA SER A 120 -8.74 -1.90 16.41
C SER A 120 -9.78 -2.49 17.37
N CYS A 121 -10.71 -3.30 16.85
CA CYS A 121 -11.79 -3.93 17.64
C CYS A 121 -11.27 -4.80 18.80
N ARG A 122 -10.02 -5.26 18.71
CA ARG A 122 -9.33 -5.98 19.77
C ARG A 122 -7.95 -5.37 19.94
N ASN A 123 -7.46 -5.38 21.18
CA ASN A 123 -6.08 -4.96 21.47
C ASN A 123 -5.10 -5.73 20.60
N TYR A 124 -4.23 -4.99 19.92
CA TYR A 124 -3.16 -5.47 19.06
C TYR A 124 -2.08 -6.19 19.89
N SER A 125 -2.41 -7.35 20.45
CA SER A 125 -1.47 -8.15 21.22
C SER A 125 -0.65 -9.04 20.30
N THR A 126 0.60 -9.32 20.68
CA THR A 126 1.49 -10.28 20.01
C THR A 126 0.90 -11.68 19.83
N TYR A 127 -0.10 -12.03 20.63
CA TYR A 127 -0.81 -13.32 20.58
C TYR A 127 -1.95 -13.36 19.56
N GLN A 128 -2.50 -12.22 19.14
CA GLN A 128 -3.56 -12.15 18.14
C GLN A 128 -2.95 -12.02 16.74
N ARG A 129 -2.33 -13.09 16.25
CA ARG A 129 -1.93 -13.22 14.84
C ARG A 129 -3.20 -13.34 13.99
N PHE A 130 -3.69 -12.22 13.49
CA PHE A 130 -4.85 -12.20 12.61
C PHE A 130 -4.50 -12.93 11.30
N ARG A 131 -5.22 -14.03 11.04
CA ARG A 131 -4.95 -14.96 9.93
C ARG A 131 -5.31 -14.39 8.55
N THR A 132 -5.86 -13.19 8.51
CA THR A 132 -6.58 -12.63 7.36
C THR A 132 -5.90 -11.42 6.75
N CYS A 133 -4.72 -11.00 7.26
CA CYS A 133 -4.02 -9.81 6.78
C CYS A 133 -4.87 -8.53 6.80
N ARG A 134 -5.84 -8.52 7.73
CA ARG A 134 -6.85 -7.49 7.90
C ARG A 134 -7.08 -7.29 9.38
N VAL A 135 -7.26 -6.03 9.76
CA VAL A 135 -7.56 -5.60 11.13
C VAL A 135 -8.94 -4.99 11.13
N SER A 136 -9.86 -5.55 11.91
CA SER A 136 -11.20 -4.99 12.08
C SER A 136 -11.14 -3.70 12.89
N CYS A 137 -11.79 -2.66 12.38
CA CYS A 137 -11.88 -1.34 13.01
C CYS A 137 -13.25 -1.15 13.62
N CYS A 138 -13.26 -0.65 14.85
CA CYS A 138 -14.45 -0.41 15.64
C CYS A 138 -14.48 1.05 16.13
N GLU A 139 -15.69 1.58 16.32
CA GLU A 139 -15.87 2.87 16.99
C GLU A 139 -15.27 2.82 18.39
N GLN A 140 -14.67 3.92 18.81
CA GLN A 140 -13.93 4.00 20.07
C GLN A 140 -14.83 3.74 21.29
N ASP A 141 -16.09 4.17 21.25
CA ASP A 141 -17.01 4.15 22.39
C ASP A 141 -17.97 2.96 22.41
N THR A 142 -18.43 2.50 21.24
CA THR A 142 -19.46 1.44 21.13
C THR A 142 -18.87 0.06 20.87
N ASN A 143 -17.61 -0.01 20.41
CA ASN A 143 -16.99 -1.20 19.81
C ASN A 143 -17.79 -1.77 18.62
N ASP A 144 -18.65 -0.97 17.98
CA ASP A 144 -19.36 -1.40 16.78
C ASP A 144 -18.39 -1.45 15.60
N SER A 145 -18.44 -2.54 14.84
CA SER A 145 -17.55 -2.78 13.69
C SER A 145 -17.90 -1.84 12.54
N VAL A 146 -16.97 -0.98 12.15
CA VAL A 146 -17.13 0.02 11.07
C VAL A 146 -16.48 -0.45 9.77
N GLY A 147 -15.44 -1.29 9.86
CA GLY A 147 -14.73 -1.74 8.68
C GLY A 147 -13.45 -2.52 9.01
N HIS A 148 -12.51 -2.49 8.07
CA HIS A 148 -11.19 -3.06 8.28
C HIS A 148 -10.12 -2.32 7.49
N VAL A 149 -8.88 -2.41 7.98
CA VAL A 149 -7.67 -1.93 7.29
C VAL A 149 -6.74 -3.12 7.03
N MET A 150 -5.81 -2.96 6.08
CA MET A 150 -4.87 -4.03 5.71
C MET A 150 -3.65 -4.05 6.63
N GLU A 151 -3.17 -5.25 6.96
CA GLU A 151 -1.85 -5.41 7.60
C GLU A 151 -0.73 -5.05 6.62
N PRO A 152 0.38 -4.46 7.09
CA PRO A 152 1.51 -4.14 6.24
C PRO A 152 2.15 -5.40 5.64
N ASP A 153 2.66 -5.26 4.42
CA ASP A 153 3.35 -6.33 3.72
C ASP A 153 4.52 -6.88 4.54
N GLY A 154 4.65 -8.20 4.56
CA GLY A 154 5.63 -8.95 5.36
C GLY A 154 5.17 -9.33 6.76
N ARG A 155 3.94 -9.00 7.18
CA ARG A 155 3.40 -9.42 8.47
C ARG A 155 3.17 -10.94 8.48
N ASP A 156 3.61 -11.64 9.53
CA ASP A 156 3.33 -13.08 9.70
C ASP A 156 1.82 -13.31 9.92
N CYS A 157 1.21 -14.09 9.02
CA CYS A 157 -0.21 -14.48 9.06
C CYS A 157 -0.39 -16.00 9.23
N SER A 158 0.68 -16.72 9.57
CA SER A 158 0.67 -18.18 9.74
C SER A 158 0.02 -18.60 11.07
N PHE A 159 -0.77 -19.69 11.01
CA PHE A 159 -1.46 -20.23 12.20
C PHE A 159 -0.51 -21.00 13.14
N LEU A 160 0.52 -21.63 12.59
CA LEU A 160 1.61 -22.33 13.27
C LEU A 160 2.92 -21.82 12.65
N ARG A 161 4.09 -22.07 13.29
CA ARG A 161 5.42 -21.76 12.73
C ARG A 161 5.43 -22.05 11.22
N GLY A 162 5.32 -21.01 10.41
CA GLY A 162 4.88 -21.17 9.03
C GLY A 162 5.43 -20.06 8.15
N LYS A 163 5.66 -20.41 6.89
CA LYS A 163 6.20 -19.52 5.87
C LYS A 163 5.07 -18.80 5.15
N LYS A 164 4.20 -18.10 5.89
CA LYS A 164 3.17 -17.24 5.31
C LYS A 164 3.28 -15.81 5.79
N MET A 165 3.06 -14.87 4.89
CA MET A 165 3.06 -13.46 5.21
C MET A 165 1.96 -12.72 4.44
N CYS A 166 1.59 -11.56 4.95
CA CYS A 166 0.71 -10.63 4.25
C CYS A 166 1.44 -10.00 3.07
N ILE A 167 0.83 -10.07 1.90
CA ILE A 167 1.22 -9.34 0.70
C ILE A 167 -0.06 -8.83 0.07
N HIS A 168 -0.19 -7.51 -0.09
CA HIS A 168 -1.35 -6.84 -0.65
C HIS A 168 -2.69 -7.28 0.00
N GLY A 169 -2.68 -7.41 1.34
CA GLY A 169 -3.86 -7.84 2.11
C GLY A 169 -4.22 -9.34 2.01
N GLU A 170 -3.39 -10.16 1.35
CA GLU A 170 -3.56 -11.60 1.25
C GLU A 170 -2.48 -12.38 2.02
N CYS A 171 -2.88 -13.48 2.65
CA CYS A 171 -1.96 -14.35 3.39
C CYS A 171 -1.35 -15.41 2.47
N VAL A 172 -0.17 -15.11 1.91
CA VAL A 172 0.49 -15.92 0.87
C VAL A 172 1.68 -16.70 1.41
N TRP A 173 2.05 -17.79 0.72
CA TRP A 173 3.26 -18.55 1.04
C TRP A 173 4.52 -17.85 0.55
N PHE A 174 5.63 -18.00 1.28
CA PHE A 174 6.94 -17.53 0.86
C PHE A 174 8.03 -18.59 1.09
N SER A 175 9.11 -18.50 0.34
CA SER A 175 10.34 -19.26 0.58
C SER A 175 11.50 -18.28 0.62
N TYR A 176 12.29 -18.30 1.69
CA TYR A 176 13.63 -17.71 1.64
C TYR A 176 14.44 -18.50 0.62
N SER A 177 14.75 -17.86 -0.51
CA SER A 177 15.79 -18.30 -1.45
C SER A 177 17.15 -17.83 -0.98
#